data_AF-A0A3B9KJG0-F1
#
_entry.id   AF-A0A3B9KJG0-F1
#
_cell.length_a   1.000
_cell.length_b   1.000
_cell.length_c   1.000
_cell.angle_alpha   90.00
_cell.angle_beta   90.00
_cell.angle_gamma   90.00
#
_symmetry.space_group_name_H-M   'P 1'
#
loop_
_entity.id
_entity.type
_entity.pdbx_description
1 polymer ?
#
loop_
_entity_poly.entity_id
_entity_poly.type
_entity_poly.pdbx_seq_one_letter_code
_entity_poly.pdbx_strand_id
1 'polypeptide(L)'
;ALAPFTVQTALGNLQAHANGQRFEVGERCSLLLRPKDALIRTLSKGLNTLHGVVQDCVFMGDYYKLEVEAGGQKLSLFSGDPFPLGLDLGFHFLPEKVLCLKIA
;
A
#
# COMPACT_ATOMS: atom_id res chain seq x y z
N ALA A 1 26.17 4.16 2.86
CA ALA A 1 24.85 4.01 3.51
C ALA A 1 24.29 2.66 3.11
N LEU A 2 23.85 1.83 4.07
CA LEU A 2 23.13 0.60 3.74
C LEU A 2 21.85 1.01 3.01
N ALA A 3 21.60 0.42 1.84
CA ALA A 3 20.44 0.74 1.01
C ALA A 3 19.13 0.60 1.81
N PRO A 4 18.08 1.39 1.50
CA PRO A 4 16.80 1.29 2.20
C PRO A 4 16.23 -0.13 2.13
N PHE A 5 15.64 -0.60 3.23
CA PHE A 5 15.06 -1.94 3.32
C PHE A 5 13.90 -2.08 2.32
N THR A 6 14.13 -2.83 1.24
CA THR A 6 13.23 -2.93 0.09
C THR A 6 12.79 -4.37 -0.10
N VAL A 7 11.49 -4.57 -0.36
CA VAL A 7 10.85 -5.86 -0.54
C VAL A 7 10.20 -5.92 -1.92
N GLN A 8 10.44 -7.03 -2.63
CA GLN A 8 9.83 -7.31 -3.93
C GLN A 8 8.45 -7.92 -3.72
N THR A 9 7.44 -7.37 -4.39
CA THR A 9 6.04 -7.83 -4.29
C THR A 9 5.34 -7.83 -5.64
N ALA A 10 4.14 -8.39 -5.72
CA ALA A 10 3.27 -8.27 -6.90
C ALA A 10 2.86 -6.82 -7.23
N LEU A 11 2.93 -5.92 -6.22
CA LEU A 11 2.69 -4.49 -6.37
C LEU A 11 3.93 -3.72 -6.84
N GLY A 12 5.05 -4.42 -7.08
CA GLY A 12 6.36 -3.83 -7.35
C GLY A 12 7.25 -3.80 -6.11
N ASN A 13 8.31 -2.99 -6.19
CA ASN A 13 9.29 -2.85 -5.11
C ASN A 13 8.80 -1.82 -4.10
N LEU A 14 8.67 -2.23 -2.84
CA LEU A 14 8.24 -1.37 -1.74
C LEU A 14 9.34 -1.25 -0.69
N GLN A 15 9.63 -0.02 -0.28
CA GLN A 15 10.42 0.24 0.92
C GLN A 15 9.55 0.04 2.15
N ALA A 16 10.10 -0.64 3.15
CA ALA A 16 9.37 -1.01 4.35
C ALA A 16 10.19 -0.74 5.62
N HIS A 17 9.49 -0.63 6.73
CA HIS A 17 10.04 -0.59 8.06
C HIS A 17 10.12 -2.01 8.63
N ALA A 18 11.33 -2.47 8.91
CA ALA A 18 11.58 -3.80 9.46
C ALA A 18 11.11 -3.98 10.92
N ASN A 19 10.67 -2.91 11.58
CA ASN A 19 10.09 -2.94 12.93
C ASN A 19 10.98 -3.66 13.98
N GLY A 20 12.29 -3.41 13.93
CA GLY A 20 13.27 -4.05 14.82
C GLY A 20 13.59 -5.51 14.49
N GLN A 21 12.93 -6.11 13.48
CA GLN A 21 13.23 -7.45 13.00
C GLN A 21 14.46 -7.42 12.08
N ARG A 22 15.16 -8.55 12.02
CA ARG A 22 16.26 -8.78 11.08
C ARG A 22 15.80 -9.75 10.00
N PHE A 23 16.09 -9.39 8.76
CA PHE A 23 15.82 -10.19 7.57
C PHE A 23 17.11 -10.38 6.80
N GLU A 24 17.29 -11.56 6.21
CA GLU A 24 18.34 -11.82 5.23
C GLU A 24 17.87 -11.47 3.81
N VAL A 25 18.81 -11.17 2.92
CA VAL A 25 18.49 -10.93 1.51
C VAL A 25 17.91 -12.21 0.91
N GLY A 26 16.71 -12.10 0.31
CA GLY A 26 15.99 -13.25 -0.23
C GLY A 26 15.11 -13.99 0.79
N GLU A 27 15.15 -13.61 2.08
CA GLU A 27 14.22 -14.15 3.07
C GLU A 27 12.78 -13.77 2.72
N ARG A 28 11.89 -14.76 2.74
CA ARG A 28 10.46 -14.51 2.49
C ARG A 28 9.85 -13.77 3.68
N CYS A 29 9.10 -12.73 3.38
CA CYS A 29 8.42 -11.88 4.35
C CYS A 29 7.04 -11.48 3.84
N SER A 30 6.22 -10.89 4.72
CA SER A 30 4.95 -10.28 4.37
C SER A 30 4.99 -8.78 4.65
N LEU A 31 4.37 -7.99 3.78
CA LEU A 31 4.16 -6.57 4.02
C LEU A 31 2.74 -6.31 4.51
N LEU A 32 2.63 -5.53 5.58
CA LEU A 32 1.36 -5.03 6.09
C LEU A 32 1.16 -3.58 5.65
N LEU A 33 0.18 -3.38 4.77
CA LEU A 33 -0.32 -2.07 4.34
C LEU A 33 -1.67 -1.82 5.03
N ARG A 34 -1.74 -0.84 5.93
CA ARG A 34 -2.99 -0.53 6.62
C ARG A 34 -3.83 0.42 5.77
N PRO A 35 -5.13 0.17 5.57
CA PRO A 35 -5.99 1.00 4.70
C PRO A 35 -5.94 2.50 5.00
N LYS A 36 -5.90 2.85 6.29
CA LYS A 36 -5.86 4.24 6.77
C LYS A 36 -4.54 4.99 6.52
N ASP A 37 -3.45 4.27 6.26
CA ASP A 37 -2.14 4.87 6.03
C ASP A 37 -1.90 5.18 4.55
N ALA A 38 -2.84 4.80 3.67
CA ALA A 38 -2.79 5.11 2.26
C ALA A 38 -3.02 6.61 2.03
N LEU A 39 -2.09 7.25 1.33
CA LEU A 39 -2.22 8.64 0.92
C LEU A 39 -2.67 8.68 -0.53
N ILE A 40 -3.97 8.89 -0.72
CA ILE A 40 -4.60 8.98 -2.03
C ILE A 40 -4.30 10.35 -2.64
N ARG A 41 -3.58 10.39 -3.76
CA ARG A 41 -3.28 11.62 -4.50
C ARG A 41 -3.27 11.31 -5.99
N THR A 42 -3.94 12.15 -6.78
CA THR A 42 -4.03 12.03 -8.24
C THR A 42 -2.67 12.13 -8.95
N LEU A 43 -1.66 12.73 -8.32
CA LEU A 43 -0.31 12.86 -8.87
C LEU A 43 0.73 12.73 -7.75
N SER A 44 1.09 11.51 -7.36
CA SER A 44 2.33 11.27 -6.61
C SER A 44 3.33 10.58 -7.51
N LYS A 45 4.50 11.19 -7.70
CA LYS A 45 5.70 10.50 -8.18
C LYS A 45 6.61 10.35 -6.99
N GLY A 46 6.78 9.13 -6.50
CA GLY A 46 7.57 8.88 -5.30
C GLY A 46 7.71 7.41 -4.98
N LEU A 47 8.50 7.13 -3.94
CA LEU A 47 8.65 5.79 -3.38
C LEU A 47 7.29 5.24 -2.96
N ASN A 48 7.10 3.93 -3.08
CA ASN A 48 5.87 3.23 -2.69
C ASN A 48 4.58 3.78 -3.32
N THR A 49 4.68 4.38 -4.51
CA THR A 49 3.51 4.78 -5.29
C THR A 49 2.96 3.58 -6.04
N LEU A 50 1.66 3.37 -5.89
CA LEU A 50 0.88 2.33 -6.52
C LEU A 50 -0.26 2.95 -7.32
N HIS A 51 -0.69 2.25 -8.36
CA HIS A 51 -1.85 2.57 -9.16
C HIS A 51 -2.79 1.38 -9.16
N GLY A 52 -4.09 1.65 -9.17
CA GLY A 52 -5.09 0.60 -9.17
C GLY A 52 -6.48 1.12 -9.49
N VAL A 53 -7.35 0.21 -9.93
CA VAL A 53 -8.71 0.53 -10.34
C VAL A 53 -9.66 0.36 -9.17
N VAL A 54 -10.49 1.38 -8.91
CA VAL A 54 -11.54 1.32 -7.86
C VAL A 54 -12.61 0.32 -8.28
N GLN A 55 -12.80 -0.72 -7.47
CA GLN A 55 -13.79 -1.79 -7.68
C GLN A 55 -15.04 -1.60 -6.83
N ASP A 56 -14.90 -1.01 -5.65
CA ASP A 56 -16.01 -0.71 -4.74
C ASP A 56 -15.72 0.56 -3.92
N CYS A 57 -16.79 1.25 -3.50
CA CYS A 57 -16.72 2.47 -2.69
C CYS A 57 -17.94 2.54 -1.75
N VAL A 58 -17.71 2.24 -0.46
CA VAL A 58 -18.78 2.15 0.54
C VAL A 58 -18.60 3.24 1.61
N PHE A 59 -19.67 3.98 1.90
CA PHE A 59 -19.70 4.94 3.00
C PHE A 59 -19.83 4.22 4.36
N MET A 60 -18.91 4.51 5.28
CA MET A 60 -18.79 3.82 6.58
C MET A 60 -19.30 4.67 7.75
N GLY A 61 -19.92 5.83 7.49
CA GLY A 61 -20.47 6.74 8.51
C GLY A 61 -19.72 8.07 8.58
N ASP A 62 -18.40 8.06 8.53
CA ASP A 62 -17.53 9.25 8.58
C ASP A 62 -16.39 9.24 7.55
N TYR A 63 -16.18 8.11 6.86
CA TYR A 63 -15.25 7.97 5.74
C TYR A 63 -15.78 6.96 4.72
N TYR A 64 -15.10 6.85 3.58
CA TYR A 64 -15.34 5.84 2.55
C TYR A 64 -14.28 4.76 2.61
N LYS A 65 -14.72 3.50 2.58
CA LYS A 65 -13.86 2.36 2.32
C LYS A 65 -13.87 2.06 0.83
N LEU A 66 -12.69 2.08 0.22
CA LEU A 66 -12.48 1.73 -1.17
C LEU A 66 -11.92 0.30 -1.25
N GLU A 67 -12.41 -0.50 -2.20
CA GLU A 67 -11.69 -1.68 -2.69
C GLU A 67 -11.00 -1.31 -4.00
N VAL A 68 -9.69 -1.49 -4.06
CA VAL A 68 -8.86 -1.15 -5.22
C VAL A 68 -8.11 -2.38 -5.69
N GLU A 69 -8.18 -2.67 -6.98
CA GLU A 69 -7.37 -3.71 -7.61
C GLU A 69 -6.06 -3.10 -8.13
N ALA A 70 -4.92 -3.59 -7.65
CA ALA A 70 -3.59 -3.15 -8.05
C ALA A 70 -2.66 -4.35 -8.16
N GLY A 71 -1.93 -4.50 -9.27
CA GLY A 71 -0.96 -5.59 -9.46
C GLY A 71 -1.54 -7.00 -9.24
N GLY A 72 -2.82 -7.22 -9.57
CA GLY A 72 -3.53 -8.48 -9.32
C GLY A 72 -3.84 -8.77 -7.85
N GLN A 73 -3.75 -7.77 -6.96
CA GLN A 73 -4.11 -7.84 -5.55
C GLN A 73 -5.29 -6.91 -5.25
N LYS A 74 -6.12 -7.30 -4.29
CA LYS A 74 -7.19 -6.46 -3.74
C LYS A 74 -6.69 -5.73 -2.50
N LEU A 75 -6.77 -4.40 -2.52
CA LEU A 75 -6.38 -3.54 -1.41
C LEU A 75 -7.59 -2.79 -0.89
N SER A 76 -7.69 -2.68 0.43
CA SER A 76 -8.63 -1.75 1.06
C SER A 76 -7.93 -0.43 1.35
N LEU A 77 -8.56 0.70 1.01
CA LEU A 77 -8.07 2.06 1.30
C LEU A 77 -9.17 2.84 1.98
N PHE A 78 -8.82 3.80 2.84
CA PHE A 78 -9.79 4.74 3.42
C PHE A 78 -9.63 6.13 2.81
N SER A 79 -10.75 6.82 2.62
CA SER A 79 -10.82 8.16 2.05
C SER A 79 -11.87 9.00 2.76
N GLY A 80 -11.64 10.31 2.85
CA GLY A 80 -12.69 11.26 3.26
C GLY A 80 -13.73 11.49 2.16
N ASP A 81 -13.35 11.30 0.90
CA ASP A 81 -14.18 11.55 -0.28
C ASP A 81 -14.56 10.25 -1.01
N PRO A 82 -15.74 10.19 -1.65
CA PRO A 82 -16.11 9.08 -2.51
C PRO A 82 -15.30 9.10 -3.81
N PHE A 83 -15.07 7.91 -4.38
CA PHE A 83 -14.43 7.78 -5.69
C PHE A 83 -15.32 6.97 -6.65
N PRO A 84 -15.40 7.36 -7.94
CA PRO A 84 -16.11 6.58 -8.95
C PRO A 84 -15.51 5.19 -9.14
N LEU A 85 -16.37 4.19 -9.38
CA LEU A 85 -15.95 2.86 -9.80
C LEU A 85 -15.28 2.92 -11.18
N GLY A 86 -14.27 2.08 -11.40
CA GLY A 86 -13.50 2.03 -12.64
C GLY A 86 -12.45 3.14 -12.77
N LEU A 87 -12.35 4.07 -11.81
CA LEU A 87 -11.32 5.10 -11.80
C LEU A 87 -9.95 4.47 -11.52
N ASP A 88 -8.94 4.81 -12.33
CA ASP A 88 -7.53 4.55 -12.02
C ASP A 88 -7.04 5.57 -10.98
N LEU A 89 -6.70 5.07 -9.79
CA LEU A 89 -6.37 5.83 -8.60
C LEU A 89 -4.89 5.66 -8.26
N GLY A 90 -4.18 6.77 -8.18
CA GLY A 90 -2.84 6.84 -7.58
C GLY A 90 -2.91 6.94 -6.05
N PHE A 91 -2.12 6.12 -5.37
CA PHE A 91 -1.97 6.17 -3.91
C PHE A 91 -0.55 5.75 -3.51
N HIS A 92 -0.09 6.20 -2.35
CA HIS A 92 1.23 5.81 -1.84
C HIS A 92 1.22 5.57 -0.33
N PHE A 93 2.22 4.83 0.13
CA PHE A 93 2.46 4.58 1.55
C PHE A 93 3.84 5.10 1.94
N LEU A 94 3.91 5.89 3.01
CA LEU A 94 5.20 6.28 3.58
C LEU A 94 5.96 5.03 4.04
N PRO A 95 7.28 4.87 3.76
CA PRO A 95 8.03 3.67 4.12
C PRO A 95 7.93 3.26 5.59
N GLU A 96 7.86 4.23 6.51
CA GLU A 96 7.69 4.03 7.95
C GLU A 96 6.31 3.45 8.35
N LYS A 97 5.33 3.49 7.44
CA LYS A 97 3.98 2.91 7.63
C LYS A 97 3.82 1.54 7.00
N VAL A 98 4.75 1.12 6.14
CA VAL A 98 4.78 -0.22 5.55
C VAL A 98 5.55 -1.13 6.49
N LEU A 99 4.87 -2.04 7.20
CA LEU A 99 5.54 -2.95 8.12
C LEU A 99 5.94 -4.24 7.41
N CYS A 100 7.18 -4.68 7.63
CA CYS A 100 7.63 -5.99 7.21
C CYS A 100 7.50 -6.99 8.37
N LEU A 101 6.93 -8.16 8.09
CA LEU A 101 6.66 -9.24 9.04
C LEU A 101 7.31 -10.54 8.57
N LYS A 102 7.90 -11.30 9.48
CA LYS A 102 8.32 -12.68 9.19
C LYS A 102 7.12 -13.57 8.89
N ILE A 103 7.28 -14.46 7.92
CA ILE A 103 6.30 -15.52 7.64
C ILE A 103 6.54 -16.63 8.67
N ALA A 104 5.48 -17.08 9.33
CA ALA A 104 5.51 -18.21 10.25
C ALA A 104 5.62 -19.55 9.50
#